data_AF-A0A345ZSP2-F1
#
_entry.id   AF-A0A345ZSP2-F1
#
_cell.length_a   1.000
_cell.length_b   1.000
_cell.length_c   1.000
_cell.angle_alpha   90.00
_cell.angle_beta   90.00
_cell.angle_gamma   90.00
#
_symmetry.space_group_name_H-M   'P 1'
#
loop_
_entity.id
_entity.type
_entity.pdbx_description
1 polymer ?
#
loop_
_entity_poly.entity_id
_entity_poly.type
_entity_poly.pdbx_seq_one_letter_code
_entity_poly.pdbx_strand_id
1 'polypeptide(L)'
;MRMSGIRLTVLAAVTLLGALLGATTIHAAAMRCSGEEQTCIAVCNKVAIKANLSACITTCGQRSAVCKRTGCWDNGTQQYCGLQRN
;
A
#
# COMPACT_ATOMS: atom_id res chain seq x y z
N MET A 1 12.09 51.88 43.24
CA MET A 1 13.54 51.58 43.16
C MET A 1 13.75 50.12 43.53
N ARG A 2 14.68 49.44 42.81
CA ARG A 2 15.13 48.02 42.89
C ARG A 2 14.16 46.99 42.30
N MET A 3 14.33 46.60 41.03
CA MET A 3 15.37 45.74 40.38
C MET A 3 15.09 44.24 40.50
N SER A 4 14.73 43.67 39.34
CA SER A 4 15.19 42.41 38.75
C SER A 4 15.43 41.22 39.68
N GLY A 5 14.41 40.36 39.77
CA GLY A 5 14.52 38.96 40.15
C GLY A 5 14.09 38.06 39.00
N ILE A 6 15.07 37.60 38.21
CA ILE A 6 15.13 36.21 37.72
C ILE A 6 14.05 35.84 36.67
N ARG A 7 14.17 36.17 35.38
CA ARG A 7 14.85 35.33 34.35
C ARG A 7 14.62 33.80 34.44
N LEU A 8 13.52 33.29 34.99
CA LEU A 8 13.21 31.84 34.97
C LEU A 8 11.70 31.52 34.88
N THR A 9 11.00 32.11 33.93
CA THR A 9 9.65 31.60 33.55
C THR A 9 9.39 31.75 32.06
N VAL A 10 10.45 31.77 31.24
CA VAL A 10 10.35 31.71 29.77
C VAL A 10 10.56 30.28 29.25
N LEU A 11 10.68 29.29 30.15
CA LEU A 11 11.06 27.90 29.83
C LEU A 11 9.99 26.83 30.13
N ALA A 12 8.74 27.22 30.43
CA ALA A 12 7.70 26.27 30.85
C ALA A 12 6.39 26.34 30.05
N ALA A 13 6.41 26.88 28.83
CA ALA A 13 5.23 26.89 27.96
C ALA A 13 5.53 26.48 26.51
N VAL A 14 6.64 25.77 26.27
CA VAL A 14 7.03 25.22 24.95
C VAL A 14 6.71 23.72 24.84
N THR A 15 5.94 23.14 25.75
CA THR A 15 5.65 21.69 25.77
C THR A 15 4.29 21.29 25.18
N LEU A 16 3.53 22.20 24.58
CA LEU A 16 2.23 21.87 23.95
C LEU A 16 2.27 21.80 22.41
N LEU A 17 3.47 21.70 21.81
CA LEU A 17 3.68 21.47 20.37
C LEU A 17 4.09 20.03 20.04
N GLY A 18 3.89 19.09 20.96
CA GLY A 18 4.37 17.71 20.85
C GLY A 18 3.35 16.66 20.40
N ALA A 19 2.10 17.03 20.09
CA ALA A 19 1.09 16.09 19.58
C ALA A 19 0.93 16.17 18.06
N LEU A 20 1.98 16.62 17.35
CA LEU A 20 2.04 16.47 15.90
C LEU A 20 2.14 14.98 15.55
N LEU A 21 1.14 14.51 14.82
CA LEU A 21 1.30 13.64 13.65
C LEU A 21 2.26 12.45 13.81
N GLY A 22 1.74 11.27 14.16
CA GLY A 22 2.59 10.09 14.16
C GLY A 22 1.89 8.73 14.03
N ALA A 23 0.61 8.69 13.71
CA ALA A 23 -0.05 7.40 13.49
C ALA A 23 -1.22 7.54 12.50
N THR A 24 -0.99 8.11 11.32
CA THR A 24 -1.71 7.58 10.15
C THR A 24 -1.12 6.20 9.93
N THR A 25 -1.66 5.21 10.64
CA THR A 25 -1.55 3.82 10.20
C THR A 25 -2.17 3.80 8.82
N ILE A 26 -1.33 3.91 7.80
CA ILE A 26 -1.67 3.52 6.44
C ILE A 26 -1.94 2.02 6.58
N HIS A 27 -3.18 1.69 6.93
CA HIS A 27 -3.74 0.38 6.68
C HIS A 27 -3.82 0.30 5.16
N ALA A 28 -2.66 0.13 4.51
CA ALA A 28 -2.61 -0.52 3.23
C ALA A 28 -3.16 -1.91 3.52
N ALA A 29 -4.48 -2.06 3.34
CA ALA A 29 -5.12 -3.36 3.42
C ALA A 29 -4.26 -4.28 2.55
N ALA A 30 -3.67 -5.31 3.15
CA ALA A 30 -2.76 -6.19 2.43
C ALA A 30 -3.48 -6.67 1.17
N MET A 31 -3.00 -6.25 0.00
CA MET A 31 -3.64 -6.59 -1.26
C MET A 31 -3.70 -8.11 -1.36
N ARG A 32 -4.85 -8.61 -1.80
CA ARG A 32 -5.12 -10.05 -1.92
C ARG A 32 -4.79 -10.51 -3.32
N CYS A 33 -4.35 -11.76 -3.47
CA CYS A 33 -4.11 -12.35 -4.80
C CYS A 33 -5.32 -12.24 -5.73
N SER A 34 -6.55 -12.32 -5.19
CA SER A 34 -7.77 -12.13 -5.97
C SER A 34 -8.03 -10.69 -6.43
N GLY A 35 -7.53 -9.69 -5.70
CA GLY A 35 -7.58 -8.30 -6.15
C GLY A 35 -6.68 -8.09 -7.36
N GLU A 36 -5.49 -8.69 -7.33
CA GLU A 36 -4.55 -8.63 -8.45
C GLU A 36 -5.02 -9.38 -9.69
N GLU A 37 -5.70 -10.52 -9.51
CA GLU A 37 -6.36 -11.23 -10.61
C GLU A 37 -7.38 -10.33 -11.32
N GLN A 38 -8.20 -9.60 -10.57
CA GLN A 38 -9.19 -8.67 -11.13
C GLN A 38 -8.52 -7.51 -11.87
N THR A 39 -7.47 -6.92 -11.29
CA THR A 39 -6.68 -5.86 -11.94
C THR A 39 -6.08 -6.37 -13.25
N CYS A 40 -5.54 -7.59 -13.27
CA CYS A 40 -4.98 -8.22 -14.46
C CYS A 40 -6.06 -8.42 -15.54
N ILE A 41 -7.23 -8.95 -15.18
CA ILE A 41 -8.36 -9.13 -16.12
C ILE A 41 -8.84 -7.78 -16.65
N ALA A 42 -8.90 -6.74 -15.82
CA ALA A 42 -9.27 -5.39 -16.25
C ALA A 42 -8.30 -4.83 -17.30
N VAL A 43 -7.00 -5.17 -17.21
CA VAL A 43 -6.02 -4.83 -18.25
C VAL A 43 -6.27 -5.64 -19.52
N CYS A 44 -6.57 -6.94 -19.41
CA CYS A 44 -6.92 -7.77 -20.57
C CYS A 44 -8.10 -7.20 -21.37
N ASN A 45 -9.12 -6.68 -20.67
CA ASN A 45 -10.29 -6.07 -21.30
C ASN A 45 -9.98 -4.76 -22.06
N LYS A 46 -8.83 -4.13 -21.80
CA LYS A 46 -8.37 -2.95 -22.54
C LYS A 46 -7.63 -3.31 -23.84
N VAL A 47 -7.30 -4.58 -24.06
CA VAL A 47 -6.58 -5.03 -25.25
C VAL A 47 -7.52 -5.02 -26.46
N ALA A 48 -7.17 -4.26 -27.50
CA ALA A 48 -8.00 -4.11 -28.70
C ALA A 48 -8.19 -5.41 -29.50
N ILE A 49 -7.24 -6.35 -29.36
CA ILE A 49 -7.22 -7.63 -30.09
C ILE A 49 -7.97 -8.68 -29.26
N LYS A 50 -9.26 -8.86 -29.56
CA LYS A 50 -10.12 -9.84 -28.87
C LYS A 50 -9.63 -11.29 -28.95
N ALA A 51 -8.90 -11.64 -30.01
CA ALA A 51 -8.30 -12.97 -30.15
C ALA A 51 -7.36 -13.35 -28.99
N ASN A 52 -6.72 -12.36 -28.37
CA ASN A 52 -5.79 -12.58 -27.26
C ASN A 52 -6.44 -12.46 -25.88
N LEU A 53 -7.73 -12.11 -25.81
CA LEU A 53 -8.43 -11.89 -24.55
C LEU A 53 -8.48 -13.17 -23.70
N SER A 54 -8.82 -14.30 -24.32
CA SER A 54 -8.89 -15.60 -23.64
C SER A 54 -7.53 -16.03 -23.07
N ALA A 55 -6.47 -15.89 -23.87
CA ALA A 55 -5.11 -16.19 -23.44
C ALA A 55 -4.68 -15.26 -22.28
N CYS A 56 -4.98 -13.96 -22.38
CA CYS A 56 -4.66 -12.99 -21.33
C CYS A 56 -5.36 -13.32 -20.00
N ILE A 57 -6.66 -13.61 -20.03
CA ILE A 57 -7.42 -13.99 -18.82
C ILE A 57 -6.86 -15.28 -18.23
N THR A 58 -6.51 -16.26 -19.07
CA THR A 58 -5.88 -17.52 -18.62
C THR A 58 -4.56 -17.25 -17.90
N THR A 59 -3.71 -16.37 -18.43
CA THR A 59 -2.47 -15.96 -17.77
C THR A 59 -2.72 -15.28 -16.42
N CYS A 60 -3.75 -14.43 -16.31
CA CYS A 60 -4.12 -13.83 -15.03
C CYS A 60 -4.52 -14.88 -13.98
N GLY A 61 -5.30 -15.89 -14.37
CA GLY A 61 -5.68 -16.99 -13.49
C GLY A 61 -4.46 -17.83 -13.04
N GLN A 62 -3.51 -18.09 -13.95
CA GLN A 62 -2.27 -18.79 -13.59
C GLN A 62 -1.43 -17.99 -12.58
N ARG A 63 -1.28 -16.68 -12.79
CA ARG A 63 -0.57 -15.77 -11.86
C ARG A 63 -1.23 -15.76 -10.49
N SER A 64 -2.56 -15.74 -10.45
CA SER A 64 -3.34 -15.86 -9.21
C SER A 64 -3.12 -17.19 -8.50
N ALA A 65 -3.15 -18.31 -9.22
CA ALA A 65 -2.87 -19.62 -8.63
C ALA A 65 -1.43 -19.73 -8.07
N VAL A 66 -0.46 -19.07 -8.71
CA VAL A 66 0.90 -18.95 -8.17
C VAL A 66 0.89 -18.07 -6.91
N CYS A 67 0.28 -16.88 -6.97
CA CYS A 67 0.19 -15.98 -5.83
C CYS A 67 -0.49 -16.62 -4.61
N LYS A 68 -1.58 -17.37 -4.80
CA LYS A 68 -2.25 -18.08 -3.71
C LYS A 68 -1.37 -19.16 -3.08
N ARG A 69 -0.39 -19.70 -3.81
CA ARG A 69 0.60 -20.64 -3.27
C ARG A 69 1.78 -19.93 -2.61
N THR A 70 2.34 -18.91 -3.24
CA THR A 70 3.60 -18.27 -2.81
C THR A 70 3.42 -17.04 -1.92
N GLY A 71 2.25 -16.40 -1.96
CA GLY A 71 2.03 -15.07 -1.38
C GLY A 71 2.68 -13.93 -2.18
N CYS A 72 3.12 -14.20 -3.41
CA CYS A 72 3.77 -13.24 -4.29
C CYS A 72 3.05 -13.14 -5.63
N TRP A 73 2.82 -11.92 -6.08
CA TRP A 73 2.27 -11.63 -7.38
C TRP A 73 3.37 -11.17 -8.34
N ASP A 74 3.32 -11.66 -9.57
CA ASP A 74 4.18 -11.24 -10.68
C ASP A 74 3.30 -10.85 -11.86
N ASN A 75 3.43 -9.59 -12.31
CA ASN A 75 2.68 -9.08 -13.46
C ASN A 75 3.48 -9.07 -14.77
N GLY A 76 4.70 -9.62 -14.78
CA GLY A 76 5.65 -9.61 -15.90
C GLY A 76 6.52 -8.35 -15.98
N THR A 77 6.25 -7.35 -15.15
CA THR A 77 7.03 -6.10 -15.06
C THR A 77 7.57 -5.89 -13.65
N GLN A 78 6.80 -6.30 -12.65
CA GLN A 78 7.10 -6.15 -11.24
C GLN A 78 6.64 -7.41 -10.50
N GLN A 79 7.49 -7.84 -9.58
CA GLN A 79 7.18 -8.90 -8.63
C GLN A 79 7.15 -8.29 -7.23
N TYR A 80 6.11 -8.61 -6.46
CA TYR A 80 6.01 -8.19 -5.07
C TYR A 80 5.31 -9.25 -4.24
N CYS A 81 5.67 -9.29 -2.96
CA CYS A 81 5.34 -10.36 -2.03
C CYS A 81 4.67 -9.82 -0.77
N GLY A 82 4.11 -10.74 0.02
CA GLY A 82 3.36 -10.39 1.24
C GLY A 82 1.87 -10.19 0.98
N LEU A 83 1.37 -10.66 -0.17
CA LEU A 83 -0.06 -10.66 -0.44
C LEU A 83 -0.76 -11.73 0.38
N GLN A 84 -1.98 -11.40 0.84
CA GLN A 84 -2.84 -12.38 1.47
C GLN A 84 -3.36 -13.39 0.43
N ARG A 85 -3.23 -14.68 0.76
CA ARG A 85 -3.89 -15.77 0.03
C ARG A 85 -5.41 -15.57 0.18
N ASN A 86 -6.15 -15.49 -0.93
CA ASN A 86 -7.62 -15.33 -0.93
C ASN A 86 -8.29 -16.47 -1.67
#